data_AF-K9LC41-F1
#
_entry.id   AF-K9LC41-F1
#
_cell.length_a   1.000
_cell.length_b   1.000
_cell.length_c   1.000
_cell.angle_alpha   90.00
_cell.angle_beta   90.00
_cell.angle_gamma   90.00
#
_symmetry.space_group_name_H-M   'P 1'
#
loop_
_entity.id
_entity.type
_entity.pdbx_description
1 polymer ?
#
loop_
_entity_poly.entity_id
_entity_poly.type
_entity_poly.pdbx_seq_one_letter_code
_entity_poly.pdbx_strand_id
1 'polypeptide(L)'
;PGLGDFFETNFPDLLDVPSTAKSPQQMFGAIAKTYYADKIGVKREDLVVVSIMPCLAKKYECQRDEFKENGNPDVDIVLSTRELAGLIKQANIDFKNLPIEDFDHPLGESTGAAVIFGVTGGVIEAATRTAYEVFTGKKLEKVDFEAIRGLEGIRSAVVDFNGTMIKIGIAHGLSNARKLLEDVRAGKSQFHAIEVMACPGG
;
A
#
# COMPACT_ATOMS: atom_id res chain seq x y z
N PRO A 1 -4.66 6.48 0.82
CA PRO A 1 -5.63 7.58 1.09
C PRO A 1 -5.04 8.78 1.82
N GLY A 2 -4.56 8.65 3.07
CA GLY A 2 -4.06 9.82 3.82
C GLY A 2 -2.88 10.56 3.14
N LEU A 3 -2.10 9.87 2.32
CA LEU A 3 -1.09 10.48 1.46
C LEU A 3 -1.70 11.20 0.24
N GLY A 4 -2.72 10.63 -0.40
CA GLY A 4 -3.38 11.22 -1.56
C GLY A 4 -3.98 12.57 -1.22
N ASP A 5 -4.77 12.62 -0.14
CA ASP A 5 -5.38 13.87 0.34
C ASP A 5 -4.30 14.91 0.72
N PHE A 6 -3.16 14.46 1.26
CA PHE A 6 -2.03 15.33 1.60
C PHE A 6 -1.41 15.97 0.35
N PHE A 7 -1.17 15.20 -0.71
CA PHE A 7 -0.70 15.72 -2.00
C PHE A 7 -1.72 16.68 -2.62
N GLU A 8 -2.99 16.27 -2.72
CA GLU A 8 -4.09 17.07 -3.28
C GLU A 8 -4.20 18.44 -2.59
N THR A 9 -4.00 18.51 -1.27
CA THR A 9 -4.16 19.75 -0.50
C THR A 9 -2.88 20.58 -0.39
N ASN A 10 -1.71 19.96 -0.25
CA ASN A 10 -0.46 20.65 0.13
C ASN A 10 0.59 20.72 -0.99
N PHE A 11 0.52 19.80 -1.96
CA PHE A 11 1.47 19.67 -3.06
C PHE A 11 0.76 19.45 -4.40
N PRO A 12 -0.20 20.32 -4.79
CA PRO A 12 -0.99 20.14 -6.02
C PRO A 12 -0.13 20.20 -7.30
N ASP A 13 1.01 20.86 -7.25
CA ASP A 13 2.03 20.93 -8.30
C ASP A 13 2.86 19.64 -8.44
N LEU A 14 2.75 18.70 -7.49
CA LEU A 14 3.44 17.41 -7.52
C LEU A 14 2.47 16.24 -7.69
N LEU A 15 1.27 16.46 -8.22
CA LEU A 15 0.26 15.41 -8.43
C LEU A 15 0.68 14.35 -9.46
N ASP A 16 1.68 14.64 -10.30
CA ASP A 16 2.25 13.68 -11.25
C ASP A 16 3.33 12.78 -10.61
N VAL A 17 3.69 12.99 -9.33
CA VAL A 17 4.71 12.20 -8.62
C VAL A 17 4.15 10.87 -8.09
N PRO A 18 2.97 10.83 -7.43
CA PRO A 18 2.37 9.57 -7.00
C PRO A 18 2.09 8.62 -8.17
N SER A 19 2.23 7.32 -7.93
CA SER A 19 1.84 6.29 -8.90
C SER A 19 0.33 6.34 -9.18
N THR A 20 -0.05 6.13 -10.44
CA THR A 20 -1.44 5.97 -10.87
C THR A 20 -2.06 4.64 -10.44
N ALA A 21 -1.26 3.73 -9.87
CA ALA A 21 -1.72 2.45 -9.38
C ALA A 21 -2.69 2.62 -8.21
N LYS A 22 -3.85 1.94 -8.29
CA LYS A 22 -4.80 1.83 -7.17
C LYS A 22 -4.10 1.24 -5.93
N SER A 23 -4.61 1.53 -4.73
CA SER A 23 -4.09 0.87 -3.52
C SER A 23 -4.45 -0.62 -3.50
N PRO A 24 -3.74 -1.48 -2.73
CA PRO A 24 -4.04 -2.91 -2.68
C PRO A 24 -5.49 -3.24 -2.33
N GLN A 25 -6.10 -2.45 -1.43
CA GLN A 25 -7.53 -2.56 -1.11
C GLN A 25 -8.41 -2.40 -2.35
N GLN A 26 -8.16 -1.34 -3.12
CA GLN A 26 -8.99 -1.01 -4.28
C GLN A 26 -8.69 -1.92 -5.47
N MET A 27 -7.43 -2.34 -5.66
CA MET A 27 -7.07 -3.37 -6.64
C MET A 27 -7.79 -4.68 -6.34
N PHE A 28 -7.76 -5.13 -5.08
CA PHE A 28 -8.44 -6.35 -4.66
C PHE A 28 -9.95 -6.24 -4.86
N GLY A 29 -10.58 -5.15 -4.40
CA GLY A 29 -12.02 -4.93 -4.57
C GLY A 29 -12.47 -4.98 -6.03
N ALA A 30 -11.73 -4.31 -6.91
CA ALA A 30 -11.99 -4.33 -8.35
C ALA A 30 -11.90 -5.75 -8.94
N ILE A 31 -10.85 -6.52 -8.59
CA ILE A 31 -10.67 -7.91 -9.05
C ILE A 31 -11.74 -8.83 -8.48
N ALA A 32 -12.09 -8.68 -7.20
CA ALA A 32 -13.10 -9.47 -6.53
C ALA A 32 -14.48 -9.31 -7.20
N LYS A 33 -14.86 -8.07 -7.50
CA LYS A 33 -16.16 -7.73 -8.09
C LYS A 33 -16.24 -7.84 -9.61
N THR A 34 -15.15 -8.20 -10.27
CA THR A 34 -15.15 -8.47 -11.72
C THR A 34 -14.74 -9.92 -11.95
N TYR A 35 -13.45 -10.19 -12.01
CA TYR A 35 -12.89 -11.50 -12.30
C TYR A 35 -13.43 -12.61 -11.38
N TYR A 36 -13.47 -12.38 -10.06
CA TYR A 36 -13.91 -13.43 -9.14
C TYR A 36 -15.43 -13.61 -9.16
N ALA A 37 -16.19 -12.53 -9.18
CA ALA A 37 -17.65 -12.55 -9.33
C ALA A 37 -18.08 -13.35 -10.58
N ASP A 38 -17.45 -13.07 -11.73
CA ASP A 38 -17.68 -13.81 -12.98
C ASP A 38 -17.33 -15.29 -12.83
N LYS A 39 -16.21 -15.60 -12.16
CA LYS A 39 -15.74 -16.98 -11.96
C LYS A 39 -16.69 -17.81 -11.09
N ILE A 40 -17.34 -17.22 -10.11
CA ILE A 40 -18.32 -17.90 -9.24
C ILE A 40 -19.77 -17.77 -9.72
N GLY A 41 -19.99 -17.07 -10.83
CA GLY A 41 -21.32 -16.87 -11.42
C GLY A 41 -22.25 -15.97 -10.58
N VAL A 42 -21.69 -15.06 -9.79
CA VAL A 42 -22.43 -14.11 -8.94
C VAL A 42 -22.33 -12.73 -9.56
N LYS A 43 -23.41 -11.94 -9.49
CA LYS A 43 -23.38 -10.57 -10.00
C LYS A 43 -22.57 -9.68 -9.07
N ARG A 44 -21.94 -8.65 -9.64
CA ARG A 44 -21.18 -7.64 -8.88
C ARG A 44 -21.98 -7.03 -7.74
N GLU A 45 -23.26 -6.75 -7.96
CA GLU A 45 -24.15 -6.12 -6.98
C GLU A 45 -24.51 -7.03 -5.81
N ASP A 46 -24.42 -8.35 -6.02
CA ASP A 46 -24.72 -9.37 -5.03
C ASP A 46 -23.48 -9.78 -4.21
N LEU A 47 -22.28 -9.32 -4.59
CA LEU A 47 -21.03 -9.59 -3.90
C LEU A 47 -20.66 -8.44 -2.95
N VAL A 48 -20.58 -8.75 -1.64
CA VAL A 48 -20.14 -7.80 -0.60
C VAL A 48 -18.67 -8.03 -0.27
N VAL A 49 -17.83 -7.04 -0.57
CA VAL A 49 -16.40 -7.04 -0.26
C VAL A 49 -16.17 -6.29 1.05
N VAL A 50 -15.73 -7.03 2.06
CA VAL A 50 -15.36 -6.49 3.38
C VAL A 50 -13.84 -6.48 3.51
N SER A 51 -13.28 -5.28 3.69
CA SER A 51 -11.85 -5.05 3.85
C SER A 51 -11.50 -4.82 5.32
N ILE A 52 -10.49 -5.52 5.82
CA ILE A 52 -9.98 -5.36 7.21
C ILE A 52 -8.67 -4.58 7.15
N MET A 53 -8.63 -3.39 7.76
CA MET A 53 -7.51 -2.47 7.61
C MET A 53 -7.01 -1.92 8.95
N PRO A 54 -5.69 -1.73 9.14
CA PRO A 54 -5.15 -1.05 10.32
C PRO A 54 -5.30 0.49 10.26
N CYS A 55 -5.96 1.03 9.23
CA CYS A 55 -6.01 2.47 8.95
C CYS A 55 -7.45 2.96 8.76
N LEU A 56 -7.83 4.05 9.45
CA LEU A 56 -9.15 4.67 9.30
C LEU A 56 -9.31 5.39 7.95
N ALA A 57 -8.23 5.89 7.37
CA ALA A 57 -8.28 6.56 6.06
C ALA A 57 -8.76 5.61 4.94
N LYS A 58 -8.65 4.29 5.13
CA LYS A 58 -9.18 3.29 4.21
C LYS A 58 -10.71 3.28 4.15
N LYS A 59 -11.38 3.70 5.23
CA LYS A 59 -12.84 3.89 5.24
C LYS A 59 -13.27 5.05 4.35
N TYR A 60 -12.50 6.14 4.35
CA TYR A 60 -12.74 7.24 3.42
C TYR A 60 -12.42 6.82 1.98
N GLU A 61 -11.32 6.09 1.77
CA GLU A 61 -10.93 5.60 0.44
C GLU A 61 -12.01 4.75 -0.23
N CYS A 62 -12.69 3.87 0.48
CA CYS A 62 -13.72 3.03 -0.14
C CYS A 62 -15.01 3.79 -0.51
N GLN A 63 -15.17 5.03 -0.03
CA GLN A 63 -16.35 5.86 -0.32
C GLN A 63 -16.16 6.78 -1.52
N ARG A 64 -14.92 6.96 -1.98
CA ARG A 64 -14.54 7.80 -3.13
C ARG A 64 -15.24 7.32 -4.42
N ASP A 65 -15.75 8.27 -5.21
CA ASP A 65 -16.62 7.98 -6.35
C ASP A 65 -15.88 7.32 -7.52
N GLU A 66 -14.58 7.58 -7.67
CA GLU A 66 -13.72 6.94 -8.68
C GLU A 66 -13.49 5.44 -8.44
N PHE A 67 -13.86 4.91 -7.28
CA PHE A 67 -13.78 3.49 -6.96
C PHE A 67 -15.16 2.83 -6.99
N LYS A 68 -16.06 3.33 -7.83
CA LYS A 68 -17.39 2.79 -8.09
C LYS A 68 -17.57 2.51 -9.57
N GLU A 69 -18.17 1.38 -9.89
CA GLU A 69 -18.62 1.01 -11.23
C GLU A 69 -20.15 1.03 -11.22
N ASN A 70 -20.77 1.89 -12.04
CA ASN A 70 -22.23 2.07 -12.08
C ASN A 70 -22.86 2.32 -10.69
N GLY A 71 -22.16 3.06 -9.82
CA GLY A 71 -22.59 3.33 -8.45
C GLY A 71 -22.34 2.20 -7.45
N ASN A 72 -21.83 1.04 -7.89
CA ASN A 72 -21.45 -0.07 -7.02
C ASN A 72 -19.95 0.00 -6.65
N PRO A 73 -19.60 0.19 -5.36
CA PRO A 73 -18.23 0.38 -4.93
C PRO A 73 -17.38 -0.89 -5.09
N ASP A 74 -16.09 -0.73 -5.40
CA ASP A 74 -15.11 -1.82 -5.45
C ASP A 74 -14.97 -2.52 -4.08
N VAL A 75 -15.09 -1.75 -2.98
CA VAL A 75 -15.08 -2.25 -1.59
C VAL A 75 -16.28 -1.67 -0.84
N ASP A 76 -17.14 -2.53 -0.31
CA ASP A 76 -18.39 -2.11 0.33
C ASP A 76 -18.21 -1.67 1.77
N ILE A 77 -17.40 -2.40 2.54
CA ILE A 77 -17.24 -2.19 3.98
C ILE A 77 -15.77 -2.23 4.33
N VAL A 78 -15.33 -1.29 5.16
CA VAL A 78 -13.99 -1.30 5.75
C VAL A 78 -14.11 -1.35 7.27
N LEU A 79 -13.57 -2.39 7.88
CA LEU A 79 -13.46 -2.54 9.32
C LEU A 79 -12.02 -2.31 9.77
N SER A 80 -11.86 -1.60 10.88
CA SER A 80 -10.57 -1.56 11.55
C SER A 80 -10.28 -2.89 12.26
N THR A 81 -9.00 -3.17 12.51
CA THR A 81 -8.58 -4.32 13.34
C THR A 81 -9.28 -4.33 14.71
N ARG A 82 -9.54 -3.16 15.29
CA ARG A 82 -10.26 -3.03 16.57
C ARG A 82 -11.74 -3.42 16.47
N GLU A 83 -12.39 -3.07 15.36
CA GLU A 83 -13.78 -3.44 15.11
C GLU A 83 -13.91 -4.95 14.89
N LEU A 84 -13.02 -5.54 14.09
CA LEU A 84 -12.97 -7.00 13.92
C LEU A 84 -12.73 -7.72 15.25
N ALA A 85 -11.78 -7.25 16.05
CA ALA A 85 -11.53 -7.81 17.38
C ALA A 85 -12.76 -7.69 18.31
N GLY A 86 -13.54 -6.62 18.17
CA GLY A 86 -14.82 -6.47 18.87
C GLY A 86 -15.85 -7.52 18.45
N LEU A 87 -16.02 -7.74 17.14
CA LEU A 87 -16.94 -8.74 16.59
C LEU A 87 -16.57 -10.16 17.02
N ILE A 88 -15.29 -10.52 16.96
CA ILE A 88 -14.78 -11.82 17.42
C ILE A 88 -15.15 -12.07 18.89
N LYS A 89 -14.97 -11.05 19.76
CA LYS A 89 -15.33 -11.13 21.18
C LYS A 89 -16.84 -11.24 21.38
N GLN A 90 -17.64 -10.47 20.64
CA GLN A 90 -19.10 -10.51 20.74
C GLN A 90 -19.68 -11.85 20.27
N ALA A 91 -19.05 -12.49 19.29
CA ALA A 91 -19.41 -13.82 18.82
C ALA A 91 -18.96 -14.96 19.75
N ASN A 92 -18.30 -14.65 20.88
CA ASN A 92 -17.71 -15.63 21.82
C ASN A 92 -16.75 -16.62 21.13
N ILE A 93 -16.01 -16.15 20.12
CA ILE A 93 -15.02 -16.97 19.41
C ILE A 93 -13.71 -17.00 20.21
N ASP A 94 -13.22 -18.21 20.51
CA ASP A 94 -11.92 -18.40 21.15
C ASP A 94 -10.78 -18.31 20.12
N PHE A 95 -10.45 -17.07 19.75
CA PHE A 95 -9.46 -16.77 18.72
C PHE A 95 -8.08 -17.41 18.97
N LYS A 96 -7.69 -17.63 20.23
CA LYS A 96 -6.37 -18.17 20.55
C LYS A 96 -6.24 -19.65 20.23
N ASN A 97 -7.35 -20.38 20.25
CA ASN A 97 -7.40 -21.83 20.08
C ASN A 97 -8.03 -22.25 18.75
N LEU A 98 -8.26 -21.31 17.83
CA LEU A 98 -8.72 -21.64 16.48
C LEU A 98 -7.64 -22.46 15.75
N PRO A 99 -8.05 -23.48 14.97
CA PRO A 99 -7.14 -24.17 14.08
C PRO A 99 -6.61 -23.18 13.03
N ILE A 100 -5.39 -23.41 12.57
CA ILE A 100 -4.83 -22.70 11.43
C ILE A 100 -5.50 -23.25 10.18
N GLU A 101 -5.99 -22.35 9.33
CA GLU A 101 -6.59 -22.67 8.04
C GLU A 101 -5.86 -21.87 6.95
N ASP A 102 -5.84 -22.42 5.73
CA ASP A 102 -5.27 -21.76 4.57
C ASP A 102 -6.22 -20.69 4.02
N PHE A 103 -5.67 -19.71 3.31
CA PHE A 103 -6.48 -18.71 2.63
C PHE A 103 -7.23 -19.32 1.42
N ASP A 104 -8.41 -18.76 1.12
CA ASP A 104 -9.23 -19.23 0.00
C ASP A 104 -8.59 -18.98 -1.37
N HIS A 105 -8.66 -19.98 -2.26
CA HIS A 105 -8.29 -19.82 -3.66
C HIS A 105 -9.45 -19.23 -4.48
N PRO A 106 -9.19 -18.42 -5.52
CA PRO A 106 -7.88 -18.10 -6.09
C PRO A 106 -7.25 -16.80 -5.58
N LEU A 107 -7.91 -16.03 -4.72
CA LEU A 107 -7.49 -14.67 -4.36
C LEU A 107 -6.73 -14.55 -3.03
N GLY A 108 -6.54 -15.66 -2.31
CA GLY A 108 -5.91 -15.69 -0.99
C GLY A 108 -4.39 -15.89 -0.99
N GLU A 109 -3.79 -16.24 -2.13
CA GLU A 109 -2.34 -16.43 -2.21
C GLU A 109 -1.59 -15.11 -1.98
N SER A 110 -0.57 -15.15 -1.12
CA SER A 110 0.25 -14.00 -0.75
C SER A 110 1.73 -14.33 -0.90
N THR A 111 2.55 -13.31 -1.19
CA THR A 111 4.01 -13.45 -1.30
C THR A 111 4.70 -12.78 -0.11
N GLY A 112 5.96 -13.16 0.15
CA GLY A 112 6.76 -12.48 1.19
C GLY A 112 6.90 -10.96 0.96
N ALA A 113 6.81 -10.51 -0.30
CA ALA A 113 6.78 -9.10 -0.65
C ALA A 113 5.44 -8.43 -0.25
N ALA A 114 4.31 -9.11 -0.35
CA ALA A 114 3.02 -8.58 0.08
C ALA A 114 2.94 -8.42 1.61
N VAL A 115 3.58 -9.31 2.37
CA VAL A 115 3.59 -9.27 3.84
C VAL A 115 4.28 -8.02 4.39
N ILE A 116 5.32 -7.51 3.70
CA ILE A 116 6.06 -6.32 4.16
C ILE A 116 5.39 -5.00 3.83
N PHE A 117 4.28 -4.96 3.08
CA PHE A 117 3.58 -3.69 2.75
C PHE A 117 3.10 -2.92 3.99
N GLY A 118 2.89 -3.61 5.12
CA GLY A 118 2.43 -3.01 6.37
C GLY A 118 3.51 -2.29 7.18
N VAL A 119 4.78 -2.31 6.74
CA VAL A 119 5.88 -1.62 7.42
C VAL A 119 6.51 -0.57 6.51
N THR A 120 6.97 0.53 7.11
CA THR A 120 7.73 1.57 6.40
C THR A 120 8.91 0.97 5.64
N GLY A 121 8.98 1.25 4.34
CA GLY A 121 10.01 0.78 3.41
C GLY A 121 9.66 -0.52 2.69
N GLY A 122 8.60 -1.22 3.11
CA GLY A 122 8.26 -2.52 2.53
C GLY A 122 7.64 -2.42 1.13
N VAL A 123 6.91 -1.34 0.84
CA VAL A 123 6.29 -1.15 -0.49
C VAL A 123 7.37 -0.90 -1.52
N ILE A 124 8.31 0.02 -1.24
CA ILE A 124 9.37 0.34 -2.18
C ILE A 124 10.39 -0.78 -2.30
N GLU A 125 10.63 -1.54 -1.23
CA GLU A 125 11.44 -2.75 -1.31
C GLU A 125 10.82 -3.79 -2.24
N ALA A 126 9.52 -4.07 -2.10
CA ALA A 126 8.80 -4.99 -2.98
C ALA A 126 8.83 -4.53 -4.46
N ALA A 127 8.60 -3.23 -4.69
CA ALA A 127 8.66 -2.65 -6.02
C ALA A 127 10.08 -2.76 -6.62
N THR A 128 11.10 -2.46 -5.82
CA THR A 128 12.51 -2.51 -6.27
C THR A 128 12.96 -3.92 -6.57
N ARG A 129 12.61 -4.91 -5.74
CA ARG A 129 12.93 -6.32 -5.98
C ARG A 129 12.36 -6.80 -7.33
N THR A 130 11.11 -6.46 -7.59
CA THR A 130 10.43 -6.83 -8.84
C THR A 130 11.04 -6.10 -10.04
N ALA A 131 11.23 -4.78 -9.95
CA ALA A 131 11.82 -3.99 -11.02
C ALA A 131 13.25 -4.45 -11.35
N TYR A 132 14.04 -4.79 -10.32
CA TYR A 132 15.39 -5.29 -10.47
C TYR A 132 15.43 -6.63 -11.21
N GLU A 133 14.58 -7.59 -10.83
CA GLU A 133 14.52 -8.90 -11.47
C GLU A 133 14.05 -8.80 -12.92
N VAL A 134 13.03 -7.98 -13.18
CA VAL A 134 12.54 -7.72 -14.54
C VAL A 134 13.62 -7.09 -15.42
N PHE A 135 14.39 -6.13 -14.91
CA PHE A 135 15.39 -5.41 -15.70
C PHE A 135 16.70 -6.18 -15.87
N THR A 136 17.17 -6.85 -14.82
CA THR A 136 18.49 -7.48 -14.77
C THR A 136 18.47 -8.98 -15.04
N GLY A 137 17.31 -9.64 -14.91
CA GLY A 137 17.15 -11.09 -14.90
C GLY A 137 17.73 -11.77 -13.66
N LYS A 138 18.16 -11.01 -12.65
CA LYS A 138 18.78 -11.51 -11.41
C LYS A 138 17.88 -11.21 -10.22
N LYS A 139 17.97 -12.04 -9.18
CA LYS A 139 17.24 -11.78 -7.93
C LYS A 139 17.99 -10.77 -7.08
N LEU A 140 17.25 -9.78 -6.58
CA LEU A 140 17.74 -8.87 -5.56
C LEU A 140 17.49 -9.48 -4.19
N GLU A 141 18.55 -9.74 -3.42
CA GLU A 141 18.40 -10.38 -2.10
C GLU A 141 17.85 -9.42 -1.05
N LYS A 142 18.47 -8.25 -0.90
CA LYS A 142 18.14 -7.26 0.13
C LYS A 142 18.40 -5.85 -0.36
N VAL A 143 17.56 -4.91 0.07
CA VAL A 143 17.82 -3.47 -0.07
C VAL A 143 18.23 -2.93 1.30
N ASP A 144 19.44 -2.40 1.40
CA ASP A 144 19.94 -1.78 2.63
C ASP A 144 19.61 -0.29 2.65
N PHE A 145 18.66 0.08 3.52
CA PHE A 145 18.26 1.47 3.72
C PHE A 145 19.05 2.12 4.85
N GLU A 146 19.68 3.25 4.55
CA GLU A 146 20.46 4.04 5.49
C GLU A 146 19.70 5.30 5.92
N ALA A 147 19.87 5.71 7.18
CA ALA A 147 19.27 6.94 7.69
C ALA A 147 19.98 8.18 7.13
N ILE A 148 19.22 9.19 6.72
CA ILE A 148 19.80 10.44 6.21
C ILE A 148 20.09 11.39 7.37
N ARG A 149 21.34 11.85 7.47
CA ARG A 149 21.78 12.77 8.53
C ARG A 149 20.96 14.07 8.50
N GLY A 150 20.38 14.44 9.64
CA GLY A 150 19.57 15.66 9.79
C GLY A 150 18.11 15.51 9.36
N LEU A 151 17.71 14.35 8.87
CA LEU A 151 16.34 14.03 8.46
C LEU A 151 15.83 12.80 9.22
N GLU A 152 15.56 12.97 10.52
CA GLU A 152 15.02 11.91 11.36
C GLU A 152 13.69 11.38 10.78
N GLY A 153 13.65 10.09 10.45
CA GLY A 153 12.50 9.43 9.83
C GLY A 153 12.47 9.48 8.31
N ILE A 154 13.57 9.89 7.68
CA ILE A 154 13.85 9.69 6.25
C ILE A 154 15.04 8.75 6.09
N ARG A 155 14.89 7.76 5.22
CA ARG A 155 15.94 6.81 4.84
C ARG A 155 16.15 6.81 3.34
N SER A 156 17.32 6.39 2.89
CA SER A 156 17.64 6.24 1.48
C SER A 156 18.42 4.97 1.20
N ALA A 157 18.31 4.47 -0.02
CA ALA A 157 19.14 3.41 -0.55
C ALA A 157 19.57 3.74 -1.97
N VAL A 158 20.67 3.14 -2.42
CA VAL A 158 21.10 3.16 -3.82
C VAL A 158 21.24 1.71 -4.28
N VAL A 159 20.56 1.38 -5.37
CA VAL A 159 20.57 0.03 -5.95
C VAL A 159 21.11 0.09 -7.37
N ASP A 160 22.07 -0.76 -7.69
CA ASP A 160 22.71 -0.80 -9.01
C ASP A 160 21.96 -1.73 -9.98
N PHE A 161 21.23 -1.14 -10.92
CA PHE A 161 20.53 -1.83 -12.00
C PHE A 161 21.48 -2.02 -13.20
N ASN A 162 22.46 -2.92 -13.09
CA ASN A 162 23.45 -3.23 -14.14
C ASN A 162 24.18 -1.98 -14.71
N GLY A 163 24.70 -1.12 -13.83
CA GLY A 163 25.41 0.12 -14.15
C GLY A 163 24.57 1.39 -13.98
N THR A 164 23.26 1.26 -13.75
CA THR A 164 22.37 2.40 -13.50
C THR A 164 22.05 2.51 -12.01
N MET A 165 22.56 3.56 -11.35
CA MET A 165 22.40 3.77 -9.91
C MET A 165 21.02 4.37 -9.59
N ILE A 166 20.10 3.53 -9.12
CA ILE A 166 18.75 3.94 -8.71
C ILE A 166 18.75 4.35 -7.24
N LYS A 167 18.71 5.66 -7.02
CA LYS A 167 18.50 6.30 -5.70
C LYS A 167 17.04 6.25 -5.28
N ILE A 168 16.78 5.74 -4.07
CA ILE A 168 15.44 5.52 -3.51
C ILE A 168 15.35 6.22 -2.16
N GLY A 169 14.22 6.88 -1.89
CA GLY A 169 13.93 7.51 -0.61
C GLY A 169 12.73 6.90 0.10
N ILE A 170 12.71 6.94 1.43
CA ILE A 170 11.57 6.57 2.26
C ILE A 170 11.34 7.69 3.27
N ALA A 171 10.11 8.16 3.41
CA ALA A 171 9.68 9.01 4.50
C ALA A 171 8.50 8.38 5.24
N HIS A 172 8.55 8.39 6.57
CA HIS A 172 7.40 8.03 7.40
C HIS A 172 7.02 9.18 8.33
N GLY A 173 5.72 9.40 8.49
CA GLY A 173 5.17 10.58 9.13
C GLY A 173 5.04 11.75 8.17
N LEU A 174 3.88 12.42 8.18
CA LEU A 174 3.58 13.53 7.27
C LEU A 174 4.52 14.74 7.45
N SER A 175 5.10 14.94 8.63
CA SER A 175 6.11 15.96 8.87
C SER A 175 7.40 15.71 8.08
N ASN A 176 7.83 14.46 7.97
CA ASN A 176 9.00 14.06 7.21
C ASN A 176 8.70 14.00 5.71
N ALA A 177 7.50 13.54 5.35
CA ALA A 177 7.00 13.61 3.98
C ALA A 177 7.09 15.04 3.42
N ARG A 178 6.62 16.02 4.19
CA ARG A 178 6.69 17.44 3.81
C ARG A 178 8.12 17.88 3.50
N LYS A 179 9.06 17.60 4.41
CA LYS A 179 10.49 17.95 4.23
C LYS A 179 11.06 17.32 2.97
N LEU A 180 10.81 16.02 2.76
CA LEU A 180 11.28 15.30 1.58
C LEU A 180 10.75 15.92 0.28
N LEU A 181 9.44 16.20 0.23
CA LEU A 181 8.79 16.75 -0.95
C LEU A 181 9.21 18.20 -1.23
N GLU A 182 9.46 18.99 -0.20
CA GLU A 182 10.04 20.34 -0.36
C GLU A 182 11.47 20.27 -0.92
N ASP A 183 12.28 19.30 -0.50
CA ASP A 183 13.61 19.09 -1.08
C ASP A 183 13.56 18.59 -2.54
N VAL A 184 12.58 17.75 -2.87
CA VAL A 184 12.31 17.32 -4.26
C VAL A 184 11.89 18.52 -5.11
N ARG A 185 10.92 19.32 -4.63
CA ARG A 185 10.45 20.54 -5.32
C ARG A 185 11.57 21.55 -5.52
N ALA A 186 12.48 21.68 -4.55
CA ALA A 186 13.64 22.57 -4.64
C ALA A 186 14.79 22.01 -5.51
N GLY A 187 14.67 20.81 -6.07
CA GLY A 187 15.70 20.15 -6.87
C GLY A 187 16.92 19.69 -6.06
N LYS A 188 16.82 19.63 -4.72
CA LYS A 188 17.91 19.23 -3.82
C LYS A 188 18.00 17.71 -3.67
N SER A 189 16.85 17.03 -3.68
CA SER A 189 16.77 15.57 -3.59
C SER A 189 16.68 14.94 -4.97
N GLN A 190 17.63 14.08 -5.31
CA GLN A 190 17.69 13.35 -6.60
C GLN A 190 17.23 11.90 -6.46
N PHE A 191 16.08 11.67 -5.81
CA PHE A 191 15.48 10.34 -5.75
C PHE A 191 14.78 10.01 -7.07
N HIS A 192 14.95 8.79 -7.56
CA HIS A 192 14.21 8.27 -8.70
C HIS A 192 12.86 7.71 -8.28
N ALA A 193 12.76 7.22 -7.05
CA ALA A 193 11.52 6.74 -6.45
C ALA A 193 11.50 7.08 -4.96
N ILE A 194 10.31 7.40 -4.44
CA ILE A 194 10.09 7.69 -3.03
C ILE A 194 8.90 6.89 -2.48
N GLU A 195 9.05 6.34 -1.28
CA GLU A 195 7.94 5.86 -0.47
C GLU A 195 7.55 6.91 0.54
N VAL A 196 6.25 7.14 0.71
CA VAL A 196 5.75 7.99 1.79
C VAL A 196 4.65 7.26 2.56
N MET A 197 4.88 7.08 3.85
CA MET A 197 3.89 6.56 4.79
C MET A 197 3.42 7.68 5.72
N ALA A 198 2.11 7.83 5.86
CA ALA A 198 1.54 8.87 6.71
C ALA A 198 1.76 8.59 8.21
N CYS A 199 1.71 7.31 8.59
CA CYS A 199 1.87 6.86 9.98
C CYS A 199 3.35 6.50 10.26
N PRO A 200 3.89 6.88 11.44
CA PRO A 200 5.21 6.41 11.84
C PRO A 200 5.26 4.88 11.98
N GLY A 201 6.18 4.23 11.28
CA GLY A 201 6.35 2.77 11.29
C GLY A 201 5.59 2.05 10.17
N GLY A 202 4.66 2.72 9.48
CA GLY A 202 3.77 2.15 8.48
C GLY A 202 2.33 2.62 8.71
#